data_AF-A0A3D0S5U8-F1
#
_entry.id   AF-A0A3D0S5U8-F1
#
_cell.length_a   1.000
_cell.length_b   1.000
_cell.length_c   1.000
_cell.angle_alpha   90.00
_cell.angle_beta   90.00
_cell.angle_gamma   90.00
#
_symmetry.space_group_name_H-M   'P 1'
#
loop_
_entity.id
_entity.type
_entity.pdbx_description
1 polymer ?
#
loop_
_entity_poly.entity_id
_entity_poly.type
_entity_poly.pdbx_seq_one_letter_code
_entity_poly.pdbx_strand_id
1 'polypeptide(L)'
;MSIIIEVDTALNAAYIQLSEARVATTVEFNDEINIDLDEFGVAVGLEVLDERAPLPFAELVDRFHVHSDVVELLRLIRPDVNTYLAFSRGNDGASEARPASRLLPA
;
A
#
# COMPACT_ATOMS: atom_id res chain seq x y z
N MET A 1 -5.98 -6.56 -12.12
CA MET A 1 -5.18 -5.34 -11.89
C MET A 1 -4.08 -5.64 -10.86
N SER A 2 -2.96 -4.92 -10.87
CA SER A 2 -1.96 -4.94 -9.78
C SER A 2 -1.71 -3.52 -9.28
N ILE A 3 -1.40 -3.36 -8.00
CA ILE A 3 -0.95 -2.09 -7.42
C ILE A 3 0.57 -2.14 -7.17
N ILE A 4 1.20 -0.97 -7.15
CA ILE A 4 2.62 -0.82 -6.78
C ILE A 4 2.68 0.07 -5.54
N ILE A 5 3.50 -0.32 -4.57
CA ILE A 5 3.75 0.48 -3.37
C ILE A 5 5.24 0.83 -3.36
N GLU A 6 5.53 2.12 -3.44
CA GLU A 6 6.87 2.68 -3.33
C GLU A 6 7.01 3.33 -1.96
N VAL A 7 8.10 3.05 -1.24
CA VAL A 7 8.27 3.50 0.15
C VAL A 7 9.59 4.26 0.27
N ASP A 8 9.50 5.48 0.79
CA ASP A 8 10.65 6.27 1.20
C ASP A 8 10.82 6.18 2.72
N THR A 9 11.76 5.36 3.16
CA THR A 9 12.06 5.16 4.58
C THR A 9 12.82 6.32 5.23
N ALA A 10 13.40 7.23 4.44
CA ALA A 10 14.03 8.43 4.98
C ALA A 10 12.97 9.47 5.37
N LEU A 11 11.84 9.48 4.65
CA LEU A 11 10.73 10.39 4.89
C LEU A 11 9.56 9.76 5.65
N ASN A 12 9.58 8.43 5.86
CA ASN A 12 8.44 7.65 6.37
C ASN A 12 7.17 7.90 5.54
N ALA A 13 7.34 7.97 4.22
CA ALA A 13 6.28 8.25 3.27
C ALA A 13 6.16 7.10 2.26
N ALA A 14 5.01 6.99 1.62
CA ALA A 14 4.77 6.00 0.59
C ALA A 14 3.91 6.55 -0.55
N TYR A 15 4.12 6.02 -1.74
CA TYR A 15 3.24 6.20 -2.88
C TYR A 15 2.58 4.87 -3.24
N ILE A 16 1.26 4.86 -3.36
CA ILE A 16 0.48 3.68 -3.78
C ILE A 16 -0.11 3.96 -5.16
N GLN A 17 0.47 3.34 -6.19
CA GLN A 17 -0.08 3.40 -7.54
C GLN A 17 -1.25 2.41 -7.67
N LEU A 18 -2.43 2.93 -8.00
CA LEU A 18 -3.67 2.14 -8.14
C LEU A 18 -3.91 1.67 -9.58
N SER A 19 -3.37 2.39 -10.56
CA SER A 19 -3.43 2.03 -11.98
C SER A 19 -2.32 2.69 -12.80
N GLU A 20 -2.19 2.33 -14.08
CA GLU A 20 -1.27 2.97 -15.03
C GLU A 20 -1.86 4.23 -15.70
N ALA A 21 -3.09 4.62 -15.35
CA ALA A 21 -3.71 5.82 -15.90
C ALA A 21 -2.95 7.08 -15.46
N ARG A 22 -2.97 8.09 -16.33
CA ARG A 22 -2.24 9.34 -16.10
C ARG A 22 -2.90 10.18 -15.00
N VAL A 23 -2.10 10.71 -14.08
CA VAL A 23 -2.55 11.73 -13.13
C VAL A 23 -2.90 13.02 -13.88
N ALA A 24 -4.15 13.44 -13.76
CA ALA A 24 -4.64 14.73 -14.26
C ALA A 24 -4.57 15.80 -13.17
N THR A 25 -4.89 15.45 -11.93
CA THR A 25 -4.83 16.35 -10.79
C THR A 25 -4.56 15.60 -9.49
N THR A 26 -3.91 16.28 -8.55
CA THR A 26 -3.67 15.80 -7.19
C THR A 26 -4.50 16.66 -6.26
N VAL A 27 -5.27 16.04 -5.36
CA VAL A 27 -6.06 16.73 -4.35
C VAL A 27 -5.58 16.38 -2.95
N GLU A 28 -5.45 17.40 -2.11
CA GLU A 28 -5.22 17.20 -0.68
C GLU A 28 -6.48 16.60 -0.06
N PHE A 29 -6.36 15.41 0.54
CA PHE A 29 -7.45 14.78 1.27
C PHE A 29 -7.42 15.21 2.74
N ASN A 30 -6.23 15.18 3.33
CA ASN A 30 -5.91 15.72 4.65
C ASN A 30 -4.40 16.02 4.72
N ASP A 31 -3.91 16.48 5.88
CA ASP A 31 -2.50 16.83 6.11
C ASP A 31 -1.50 15.68 5.85
N GLU A 32 -1.97 14.44 5.77
CA GLU A 32 -1.15 13.22 5.71
C GLU A 32 -1.29 12.49 4.36
N ILE A 33 -2.29 12.82 3.55
CA ILE A 33 -2.67 12.06 2.35
C ILE A 33 -3.10 12.99 1.21
N ASN A 34 -2.47 12.82 0.05
CA ASN A 34 -2.98 13.32 -1.22
C ASN A 34 -3.53 12.18 -2.08
N ILE A 35 -4.50 12.50 -2.92
CA ILE A 35 -5.12 11.56 -3.86
C ILE A 35 -4.88 12.05 -5.28
N ASP A 36 -4.28 11.19 -6.09
CA ASP A 36 -4.09 11.43 -7.51
C ASP A 36 -5.30 10.93 -8.29
N LEU A 37 -5.86 11.82 -9.10
CA LEU A 37 -7.05 11.59 -9.91
C LEU A 37 -6.72 11.67 -11.39
N ASP A 38 -7.37 10.84 -12.19
CA ASP A 38 -7.38 10.98 -13.65
C ASP A 38 -8.34 12.07 -14.13
N GLU A 39 -8.46 12.23 -15.46
CA GLU A 39 -9.33 13.25 -16.08
C GLU A 39 -10.83 13.04 -15.80
N PHE A 40 -11.22 11.85 -15.32
CA PHE A 40 -12.59 11.49 -14.97
C PHE A 40 -12.86 11.56 -13.46
N GLY A 41 -11.85 11.92 -12.64
CA GLY A 41 -11.97 11.97 -11.19
C GLY A 41 -11.87 10.60 -10.51
N VAL A 42 -11.32 9.59 -11.19
CA VAL A 42 -11.04 8.25 -10.65
C VAL A 42 -9.69 8.29 -9.96
N ALA A 43 -9.60 7.74 -8.75
CA ALA A 43 -8.34 7.61 -8.02
C ALA A 43 -7.38 6.63 -8.74
N VAL A 44 -6.20 7.13 -9.08
CA VAL A 44 -5.13 6.39 -9.76
C VAL A 44 -3.86 6.28 -8.92
N GLY A 45 -3.73 7.07 -7.86
CA GLY A 45 -2.60 7.05 -6.94
C GLY A 45 -2.95 7.63 -5.57
N LEU A 46 -2.14 7.29 -4.56
CA LEU A 46 -2.18 7.85 -3.22
C LEU A 46 -0.77 8.27 -2.81
N GLU A 47 -0.61 9.53 -2.42
CA GLU A 47 0.61 9.99 -1.74
C GLU A 47 0.35 9.98 -0.24
N VAL A 48 1.03 9.09 0.47
CA VAL A 48 0.93 8.92 1.92
C VAL A 48 2.15 9.57 2.54
N LEU A 49 1.98 10.74 3.15
CA LEU A 49 3.06 11.57 3.69
C LEU A 49 3.57 11.07 5.05
N ASP A 50 2.75 10.29 5.76
CA ASP A 50 3.13 9.49 6.93
C ASP A 50 2.62 8.05 6.73
N GLU A 51 3.50 7.06 6.64
CA GLU A 51 3.15 5.65 6.42
C GLU A 51 2.25 5.04 7.50
N ARG A 52 2.07 5.72 8.65
CA ARG A 52 1.11 5.34 9.72
C ARG A 52 -0.23 6.05 9.60
N ALA A 53 -0.41 6.94 8.63
CA ALA A 53 -1.66 7.60 8.36
C ALA A 53 -2.73 6.55 7.99
N PRO A 54 -3.91 6.58 8.63
CA PRO A 54 -4.99 5.66 8.28
C PRO A 54 -5.44 5.86 6.84
N LEU A 55 -5.45 4.77 6.05
CA LEU A 55 -5.92 4.88 4.67
C LEU A 55 -7.43 5.18 4.61
N PRO A 56 -7.88 6.18 3.81
CA PRO A 56 -9.26 6.64 3.75
C PRO A 56 -10.12 5.74 2.85
N PHE A 57 -10.21 4.46 3.23
CA PHE A 57 -10.81 3.43 2.40
C PHE A 57 -12.26 3.73 1.99
N ALA A 58 -13.09 4.20 2.93
CA ALA A 58 -14.49 4.49 2.65
C ALA A 58 -14.62 5.61 1.62
N GLU A 59 -13.85 6.69 1.80
CA GLU A 59 -13.85 7.84 0.92
C GLU A 59 -13.28 7.50 -0.47
N LEU A 60 -12.27 6.65 -0.54
CA LEU A 60 -11.74 6.18 -1.83
C LEU A 60 -12.78 5.42 -2.64
N VAL A 61 -13.58 4.57 -1.98
CA VAL A 61 -14.66 3.81 -2.64
C VAL A 61 -15.84 4.73 -2.98
N ASP A 62 -16.29 5.55 -2.03
CA ASP A 62 -17.55 6.28 -2.14
C ASP A 62 -17.42 7.60 -2.91
N ARG A 63 -16.25 8.24 -2.91
CA ARG A 63 -16.04 9.59 -3.48
C ARG A 63 -15.11 9.61 -4.69
N PHE A 64 -14.08 8.77 -4.69
CA PHE A 64 -13.01 8.81 -5.71
C PHE A 64 -13.02 7.60 -6.67
N HIS A 65 -14.06 6.77 -6.61
CA HIS A 65 -14.34 5.73 -7.59
C HIS A 65 -13.14 4.82 -7.91
N VAL A 66 -12.68 4.04 -6.94
CA VAL A 66 -11.62 3.05 -7.19
C VAL A 66 -12.15 1.83 -7.95
N HIS A 67 -11.37 1.30 -8.89
CA HIS A 67 -11.70 0.06 -9.61
C HIS A 67 -11.88 -1.13 -8.65
N SER A 68 -12.88 -1.99 -8.86
CA SER A 68 -13.25 -3.07 -7.92
C SER A 68 -12.10 -4.00 -7.53
N ASP A 69 -11.25 -4.37 -8.50
CA ASP A 69 -10.07 -5.21 -8.24
C ASP A 69 -9.05 -4.54 -7.32
N VAL A 70 -8.96 -3.21 -7.33
CA VAL A 70 -8.05 -2.42 -6.50
C VAL A 70 -8.63 -2.25 -5.10
N VAL A 71 -9.95 -2.18 -4.95
CA VAL A 71 -10.62 -2.11 -3.64
C VAL A 71 -10.20 -3.27 -2.75
N GLU A 72 -10.18 -4.50 -3.27
CA GLU A 72 -9.78 -5.67 -2.49
C GLU A 72 -8.29 -5.63 -2.10
N LEU A 73 -7.42 -5.07 -2.94
CA LEU A 73 -6.00 -4.88 -2.61
C LEU A 73 -5.81 -3.79 -1.54
N LEU A 74 -6.56 -2.69 -1.62
CA LEU A 74 -6.54 -1.64 -0.60
C LEU A 74 -7.01 -2.15 0.76
N ARG A 75 -7.92 -3.14 0.81
CA ARG A 75 -8.32 -3.78 2.08
C ARG A 75 -7.15 -4.46 2.78
N LEU A 76 -6.19 -5.01 2.03
CA LEU A 76 -5.02 -5.69 2.58
C LEU A 76 -4.02 -4.72 3.21
N ILE A 77 -3.98 -3.47 2.73
CA ILE A 77 -3.06 -2.45 3.22
C ILE A 77 -3.56 -1.84 4.54
N ARG A 78 -4.84 -2.04 4.91
CA ARG A 78 -5.37 -1.47 6.15
C ARG A 78 -4.70 -2.04 7.41
N PRO A 79 -4.57 -1.24 8.48
CA PRO A 79 -5.05 0.14 8.60
C PRO A 79 -4.20 1.18 7.87
N ASP A 80 -2.91 0.91 7.70
CA ASP A 80 -1.90 1.82 7.19
C ASP A 80 -0.75 1.06 6.50
N VAL A 81 0.05 1.80 5.72
CA VAL A 81 1.14 1.22 4.93
C VAL A 81 2.19 0.56 5.83
N ASN A 82 2.52 1.18 6.96
CA ASN A 82 3.50 0.66 7.91
C ASN A 82 3.14 -0.75 8.41
N THR A 83 1.89 -0.94 8.81
CA THR A 83 1.36 -2.22 9.31
C THR A 83 1.46 -3.29 8.23
N TYR A 84 1.03 -2.97 7.01
CA TYR A 84 1.13 -3.90 5.88
C TYR A 84 2.57 -4.34 5.61
N LEU A 85 3.52 -3.40 5.62
CA LEU A 85 4.94 -3.69 5.42
C LEU A 85 5.55 -4.52 6.56
N ALA A 86 5.12 -4.28 7.80
CA ALA A 86 5.55 -5.08 8.95
C ALA A 86 5.13 -6.55 8.81
N PHE A 87 3.91 -6.79 8.32
CA PHE A 87 3.42 -8.14 8.05
C PHE A 87 4.11 -8.81 6.86
N SER A 88 4.36 -8.09 5.76
CA SER A 88 5.02 -8.68 4.59
C SER A 88 6.47 -9.06 4.88
N ARG A 89 7.23 -8.22 5.59
CA ARG A 89 8.61 -8.52 6.02
C ARG A 89 8.69 -9.66 7.02
N GLY A 90 7.70 -9.80 7.90
CA GLY A 90 7.63 -10.92 8.86
C GLY A 90 7.44 -12.27 8.18
N ASN A 91 6.73 -12.31 7.05
CA ASN A 91 6.49 -13.53 6.28
C ASN A 91 7.73 -13.97 5.48
N ASP A 92 8.52 -13.03 4.97
CA ASP A 92 9.80 -13.33 4.28
C ASP A 92 10.82 -13.99 5.24
N GLY A 93 10.77 -13.66 6.54
CA GLY A 93 11.62 -14.28 7.56
C GLY A 93 11.19 -15.68 8.01
N ALA A 94 9.95 -16.10 7.73
CA ALA A 94 9.44 -17.42 8.13
C ALA A 94 9.82 -18.55 7.16
N SER A 95 10.40 -18.23 6.00
CA SER A 95 10.81 -19.22 5.00
C SER A 95 12.23 -19.78 5.17
N GLU A 96 13.03 -19.30 6.13
CA GLU A 96 14.34 -19.89 6.47
C GLU A 96 14.40 -20.40 7.92
N ALA A 97 13.64 -21.45 8.23
CA ALA A 97 13.84 -22.20 9.47
C ALA A 97 13.70 -23.71 9.24
N ARG A 98 14.79 -24.34 8.76
CA ARG A 98 15.43 -25.57 9.30
C ARG A 98 16.16 -26.37 8.21
N PRO A 99 17.49 -26.53 8.32
CA PRO A 99 18.10 -27.83 8.12
C PRO A 99 18.18 -28.54 9.48
N ALA A 100 17.51 -29.69 9.57
CA ALA A 100 17.68 -30.61 10.69
C ALA A 100 19.08 -31.24 10.62
N SER A 101 20.07 -30.63 11.26
CA SER A 101 21.35 -31.29 11.53
C SER A 101 21.23 -32.11 12.81
N ARG A 102 20.69 -33.33 12.69
CA ARG A 102 20.92 -34.35 13.74
C ARG A 102 22.17 -35.13 13.35
N LEU A 103 23.23 -34.88 14.11
CA LEU A 103 24.51 -35.57 14.12
C LEU A 103 24.30 -37.09 14.21
N LEU A 104 24.97 -37.85 13.33
CA LEU A 104 25.24 -39.27 13.52
C LEU A 104 26.39 -39.42 14.53
N PRO A 105 26.27 -40.23 15.59
CA PRO A 105 27.43 -40.77 16.29
C PRO A 105 27.89 -42.09 15.64
N ALA A 106 29.20 -42.32 15.81
CA ALA A 106 30.08 -43.31 15.19
C ALA A 106 29.63 -44.78 15.26
#